data_AF-A0A8H6E648-F1
#
_entry.id   AF-A0A8H6E648-F1
#
_cell.length_a   1.000
_cell.length_b   1.000
_cell.length_c   1.000
_cell.angle_alpha   90.00
_cell.angle_beta   90.00
_cell.angle_gamma   90.00
#
_symmetry.space_group_name_H-M   'P 1'
#
loop_
_entity.id
_entity.type
_entity.pdbx_description
1 polymer ?
#
loop_
_entity_poly.entity_id
_entity_poly.type
_entity_poly.pdbx_seq_one_letter_code
_entity_poly.pdbx_strand_id
1 'polypeptide(L)'
;MSPAAHQTDDYTIADFEIGKRLFTTHMAVQLVVASPEGRESDSLSQLDALIAAYDFKKAIATLVKAGLDVPRTELVCDETYQDVLYKTMGHIRLGDSDSKESFPTLLKQLPLLDSSIGGVDLRVAAITQRVANELSTSPTGPEADNWKYTCRLWEDAQVTGEEPKTVETCISNFPTKFHVAIRYRGVEASGEGRSKKAARHIAAKSLCGKLNLRLAS
;
A
#
# COMPACT_ATOMS: atom_id res chain seq x y z
N MET A 1 14.49 13.22 -31.06
CA MET A 1 14.42 12.93 -29.62
C MET A 1 13.58 11.67 -29.47
N SER A 2 14.20 10.51 -29.31
CA SER A 2 13.46 9.26 -29.07
C SER A 2 12.81 9.31 -27.69
N PRO A 3 11.57 8.80 -27.49
CA PRO A 3 11.00 8.67 -26.17
C PRO A 3 11.86 7.72 -25.34
N ALA A 4 12.15 8.08 -24.09
CA ALA A 4 12.75 7.15 -23.14
C ALA A 4 11.80 5.95 -23.02
N ALA A 5 12.33 4.74 -23.24
CA ALA A 5 11.58 3.52 -23.05
C ALA A 5 11.02 3.51 -21.62
N HIS A 6 9.71 3.43 -21.46
CA HIS A 6 9.11 3.12 -20.17
C HIS A 6 9.72 1.79 -19.72
N GLN A 7 10.50 1.82 -18.65
CA GLN A 7 10.89 0.60 -17.95
C GLN A 7 9.60 -0.09 -17.51
N THR A 8 9.29 -1.21 -18.15
CA THR A 8 8.24 -2.12 -17.73
C THR A 8 8.47 -2.52 -16.28
N ASP A 9 7.43 -2.41 -15.46
CA ASP A 9 7.45 -2.86 -14.06
C ASP A 9 7.67 -4.38 -14.05
N ASP A 10 8.85 -4.84 -13.66
CA ASP A 10 9.19 -6.26 -13.57
C ASP A 10 8.41 -7.00 -12.46
N TYR A 11 7.63 -6.27 -11.65
CA TYR A 11 6.77 -6.85 -10.63
C TYR A 11 5.32 -6.97 -11.11
N THR A 12 4.73 -8.11 -10.75
CA THR A 12 3.33 -8.41 -11.00
C THR A 12 2.45 -8.02 -9.82
N ILE A 13 1.14 -7.91 -10.06
CA ILE A 13 0.16 -7.76 -8.98
C ILE A 13 0.19 -8.96 -8.02
N ALA A 14 0.51 -10.16 -8.54
CA ALA A 14 0.66 -11.35 -7.73
C ALA A 14 1.83 -11.23 -6.73
N ASP A 15 2.96 -10.66 -7.17
CA ASP A 15 4.10 -10.39 -6.30
C ASP A 15 3.69 -9.47 -5.14
N PHE A 16 2.98 -8.38 -5.45
CA PHE A 16 2.51 -7.45 -4.43
C PHE A 16 1.59 -8.12 -3.39
N GLU A 17 0.54 -8.82 -3.84
CA GLU A 17 -0.45 -9.43 -2.92
C GLU A 17 0.14 -10.57 -2.09
N ILE A 18 1.01 -11.39 -2.69
CA ILE A 18 1.69 -12.48 -1.98
C ILE A 18 2.69 -11.92 -0.98
N GLY A 19 3.50 -10.95 -1.37
CA GLY A 19 4.46 -10.34 -0.46
C GLY A 19 3.81 -9.61 0.70
N LYS A 20 2.70 -8.91 0.46
CA LYS A 20 1.89 -8.29 1.54
C LYS A 20 1.45 -9.32 2.56
N ARG A 21 0.87 -10.45 2.12
CA ARG A 21 0.43 -11.53 3.02
C ARG A 21 1.59 -12.15 3.79
N LEU A 22 2.73 -12.37 3.14
CA LEU A 22 3.93 -12.91 3.77
C LEU A 22 4.49 -11.97 4.82
N PHE A 23 4.57 -10.67 4.53
CA PHE A 23 5.04 -9.66 5.47
C PHE A 23 4.12 -9.54 6.69
N THR A 24 2.80 -9.42 6.49
CA THR A 24 1.83 -9.36 7.59
C THR A 24 1.92 -10.59 8.48
N THR A 25 2.07 -11.78 7.87
CA THR A 25 2.25 -13.04 8.62
C THR A 25 3.55 -13.03 9.42
N HIS A 26 4.65 -12.58 8.81
CA HIS A 26 5.94 -12.46 9.50
C HIS A 26 5.88 -11.52 10.70
N MET A 27 5.24 -10.36 10.55
CA MET A 27 5.05 -9.40 11.64
C MET A 27 4.16 -9.96 12.75
N ALA A 28 3.10 -10.69 12.42
CA ALA A 28 2.25 -11.35 13.39
C ALA A 28 3.03 -12.43 14.19
N VAL A 29 3.88 -13.21 13.51
CA VAL A 29 4.75 -14.18 14.18
C VAL A 29 5.76 -13.48 15.10
N GLN A 30 6.38 -12.38 14.66
CA GLN A 30 7.27 -11.61 15.52
C GLN A 30 6.56 -11.06 16.76
N LEU A 31 5.35 -10.54 16.61
CA LEU A 31 4.54 -10.05 17.72
C LEU A 31 4.25 -11.16 18.74
N VAL A 32 3.85 -12.34 18.28
CA VAL A 32 3.58 -13.50 19.15
C VAL A 32 4.86 -14.01 19.84
N VAL A 33 5.99 -14.01 19.14
CA VAL A 33 7.28 -14.42 19.73
C VAL A 33 7.77 -13.39 20.77
N ALA A 34 7.58 -12.09 20.50
CA ALA A 34 7.97 -11.01 21.41
C ALA A 34 7.03 -10.87 22.63
N SER A 35 5.79 -11.33 22.52
CA SER A 35 4.78 -11.30 23.59
C SER A 35 4.15 -12.68 23.80
N PRO A 36 4.74 -13.53 24.68
CA PRO A 36 4.19 -14.87 24.96
C PRO A 36 2.79 -14.85 25.58
N GLU A 37 2.33 -13.69 26.06
CA GLU A 37 1.00 -13.44 26.63
C GLU A 37 -0.04 -12.98 25.56
N GLY A 38 0.40 -12.65 24.34
CA GLY A 38 -0.37 -11.96 23.29
C GLY A 38 -1.44 -12.77 22.55
N ARG A 39 -2.34 -13.45 23.27
CA ARG A 39 -3.55 -14.10 22.72
C ARG A 39 -4.84 -13.34 23.01
N GLU A 40 -4.76 -12.04 23.24
CA GLU A 40 -5.94 -11.20 23.52
C GLU A 40 -6.43 -10.47 22.27
N SER A 41 -7.70 -10.08 22.23
CA SER A 41 -8.36 -9.47 21.05
C SER A 41 -7.68 -8.20 20.55
N ASP A 42 -6.93 -7.52 21.42
CA ASP A 42 -6.22 -6.27 21.12
C ASP A 42 -4.97 -6.48 20.24
N SER A 43 -4.58 -7.74 20.01
CA SER A 43 -3.38 -8.11 19.25
C SER A 43 -3.44 -7.71 17.76
N LEU A 44 -4.64 -7.61 17.17
CA LEU A 44 -4.81 -7.18 15.77
C LEU A 44 -4.58 -5.67 15.60
N SER A 45 -5.13 -4.86 16.49
CA SER A 45 -4.90 -3.41 16.51
C SER A 45 -3.43 -3.07 16.77
N GLN A 46 -2.75 -3.89 17.58
CA GLN A 46 -1.31 -3.79 17.80
C GLN A 46 -0.51 -4.14 16.54
N LEU A 47 -0.91 -5.16 15.80
CA LEU A 47 -0.26 -5.54 14.54
C LEU A 47 -0.32 -4.43 13.49
N ASP A 48 -1.49 -3.80 13.30
CA ASP A 48 -1.64 -2.68 12.34
C ASP A 48 -0.78 -1.47 12.74
N ALA A 49 -0.74 -1.13 14.03
CA ALA A 49 0.11 -0.05 14.54
C ALA A 49 1.60 -0.32 14.33
N LEU A 50 2.03 -1.57 14.52
CA LEU A 50 3.42 -2.00 14.31
C LEU A 50 3.81 -1.95 12.83
N ILE A 51 2.95 -2.43 11.95
CA ILE A 51 3.17 -2.35 10.50
C ILE A 51 3.26 -0.88 10.07
N ALA A 52 2.38 -0.01 10.59
CA ALA A 52 2.40 1.42 10.27
C ALA A 52 3.66 2.15 10.77
N ALA A 53 4.23 1.71 11.89
CA ALA A 53 5.46 2.26 12.46
C ALA A 53 6.74 1.65 11.87
N TYR A 54 6.63 0.63 11.01
CA TYR A 54 7.78 -0.09 10.47
C TYR A 54 8.58 0.78 9.48
N ASP A 55 9.90 0.80 9.62
CA ASP A 55 10.78 1.55 8.72
C ASP A 55 11.07 0.75 7.44
N PHE A 56 10.11 0.82 6.50
CA PHE A 56 10.20 0.16 5.20
C PHE A 56 11.40 0.64 4.37
N LYS A 57 11.79 1.91 4.49
CA LYS A 57 12.93 2.46 3.74
C LYS A 57 14.23 1.84 4.20
N LYS A 58 14.42 1.73 5.52
CA LYS A 58 15.59 1.05 6.12
C LYS A 58 15.60 -0.44 5.79
N ALA A 59 14.42 -1.09 5.76
CA ALA A 59 14.31 -2.48 5.37
C ALA A 59 14.83 -2.71 3.94
N ILE A 60 14.36 -1.93 2.95
CA ILE A 60 14.85 -2.00 1.56
C ILE A 60 16.36 -1.76 1.49
N ALA A 61 16.87 -0.72 2.16
CA ALA A 61 18.31 -0.44 2.19
C ALA A 61 19.13 -1.61 2.76
N THR A 62 18.58 -2.34 3.73
CA THR A 62 19.24 -3.51 4.34
C THR A 62 19.26 -4.70 3.40
N LEU A 63 18.15 -4.97 2.68
CA LEU A 63 18.07 -6.04 1.69
C LEU A 63 19.07 -5.82 0.53
N VAL A 64 19.17 -4.58 0.04
CA VAL A 64 20.15 -4.20 -1.00
C VAL A 64 21.58 -4.40 -0.51
N LYS A 65 21.89 -3.97 0.72
CA LYS A 65 23.22 -4.17 1.31
C LYS A 65 23.57 -5.65 1.49
N ALA A 66 22.58 -6.49 1.74
CA ALA A 66 22.74 -7.94 1.86
C ALA A 66 22.91 -8.65 0.50
N GLY A 67 22.88 -7.91 -0.62
CA GLY A 67 23.07 -8.46 -1.96
C GLY A 67 21.89 -9.28 -2.47
N LEU A 68 20.69 -9.10 -1.88
CA LEU A 68 19.47 -9.69 -2.43
C LEU A 68 19.09 -8.98 -3.72
N ASP A 69 18.56 -9.76 -4.66
CA ASP A 69 18.02 -9.22 -5.90
C ASP A 69 16.77 -8.40 -5.58
N VAL A 70 16.96 -7.09 -5.52
CA VAL A 70 15.89 -6.11 -5.42
C VAL A 70 15.88 -5.41 -6.78
N PRO A 71 15.07 -5.91 -7.74
CA PRO A 71 15.06 -5.42 -9.12
C PRO A 71 15.05 -3.90 -9.23
N ARG A 72 14.37 -3.20 -8.32
CA ARG A 72 14.40 -1.73 -8.23
C ARG A 72 14.42 -1.22 -6.79
N THR A 73 15.26 -0.22 -6.56
CA THR A 73 15.41 0.48 -5.27
C THR A 73 14.89 1.92 -5.32
N GLU A 74 14.65 2.44 -6.52
CA GLU A 74 14.06 3.74 -6.77
C GLU A 74 12.54 3.61 -6.86
N LEU A 75 11.81 4.54 -6.23
CA LEU A 75 10.35 4.56 -6.24
C LEU A 75 9.84 5.00 -7.61
N VAL A 76 8.90 4.26 -8.16
CA VAL A 76 8.24 4.60 -9.43
C VAL A 76 6.84 5.13 -9.14
N CYS A 77 6.47 6.27 -9.72
CA CYS A 77 5.14 6.86 -9.60
C CYS A 77 4.70 7.15 -8.13
N ASP A 78 3.67 6.45 -7.66
CA ASP A 78 3.06 6.56 -6.33
C ASP A 78 3.40 5.38 -5.40
N GLU A 79 4.38 4.59 -5.79
CA GLU A 79 4.89 3.47 -5.01
C GLU A 79 5.58 3.96 -3.73
N THR A 80 5.25 3.29 -2.62
CA THR A 80 5.92 3.49 -1.34
C THR A 80 6.99 2.43 -1.12
N TYR A 81 7.93 2.66 -0.20
CA TYR A 81 8.89 1.61 0.19
C TYR A 81 8.21 0.34 0.75
N GLN A 82 6.99 0.48 1.29
CA GLN A 82 6.16 -0.65 1.68
C GLN A 82 5.72 -1.47 0.46
N ASP A 83 5.29 -0.81 -0.61
CA ASP A 83 4.88 -1.47 -1.85
C ASP A 83 6.08 -2.17 -2.53
N VAL A 84 7.24 -1.51 -2.56
CA VAL A 84 8.50 -2.12 -3.04
C VAL A 84 8.86 -3.35 -2.21
N LEU A 85 8.71 -3.29 -0.89
CA LEU A 85 9.02 -4.42 -0.01
C LEU A 85 8.08 -5.59 -0.30
N TYR A 86 6.78 -5.33 -0.45
CA TYR A 86 5.80 -6.37 -0.79
C TYR A 86 6.11 -6.98 -2.15
N LYS A 87 6.32 -6.17 -3.19
CA LYS A 87 6.69 -6.67 -4.51
C LYS A 87 7.97 -7.50 -4.47
N THR A 88 9.00 -7.03 -3.77
CA THR A 88 10.28 -7.76 -3.59
C THR A 88 10.08 -9.11 -2.88
N MET A 89 9.30 -9.14 -1.80
CA MET A 89 9.02 -10.37 -1.07
C MET A 89 8.24 -11.39 -1.90
N GLY A 90 7.22 -10.94 -2.65
CA GLY A 90 6.47 -11.82 -3.54
C GLY A 90 7.30 -12.33 -4.70
N HIS A 91 8.06 -11.45 -5.33
CA HIS A 91 8.95 -11.78 -6.45
C HIS A 91 10.00 -12.81 -6.06
N ILE A 92 10.68 -12.63 -4.92
CA ILE A 92 11.66 -13.61 -4.42
C ILE A 92 10.99 -14.94 -4.06
N ARG A 93 9.73 -14.91 -3.60
CA ARG A 93 9.00 -16.14 -3.25
C ARG A 93 8.51 -16.91 -4.49
N LEU A 94 8.07 -16.20 -5.53
CA LEU A 94 7.47 -16.73 -6.75
C LEU A 94 8.47 -16.96 -7.89
N GLY A 95 9.63 -16.30 -7.84
CA GLY A 95 10.68 -16.41 -8.83
C GLY A 95 11.19 -17.84 -9.00
N ASP A 96 11.50 -18.20 -10.24
CA ASP A 96 11.58 -19.59 -10.71
C ASP A 96 13.01 -20.18 -10.70
N SER A 97 14.01 -19.60 -10.01
CA SER A 97 15.40 -20.09 -10.17
C SER A 97 16.32 -20.02 -8.94
N ASP A 98 16.86 -21.21 -8.62
CA ASP A 98 18.15 -21.55 -7.99
C ASP A 98 18.52 -21.15 -6.56
N SER A 99 17.76 -20.30 -5.87
CA SER A 99 18.09 -19.96 -4.46
C SER A 99 16.92 -20.18 -3.50
N LYS A 100 16.69 -21.44 -3.14
CA LYS A 100 15.79 -21.81 -2.02
C LYS A 100 16.13 -21.06 -0.71
N GLU A 101 17.36 -20.58 -0.58
CA GLU A 101 17.88 -19.81 0.55
C GLU A 101 17.54 -18.31 0.51
N SER A 102 17.08 -17.75 -0.61
CA SER A 102 16.87 -16.30 -0.75
C SER A 102 15.72 -15.77 0.09
N PHE A 103 14.60 -16.50 0.17
CA PHE A 103 13.47 -16.07 1.00
C PHE A 103 13.75 -16.19 2.51
N PRO A 104 14.30 -17.30 3.04
CA PRO A 104 14.77 -17.36 4.42
C PRO A 104 15.83 -16.30 4.74
N THR A 105 16.75 -16.02 3.82
CA THR A 105 17.77 -14.98 3.97
C THR A 105 17.14 -13.59 4.03
N LEU A 106 16.18 -13.29 3.15
CA LEU A 106 15.40 -12.06 3.19
C LEU A 106 14.78 -11.84 4.57
N LEU A 107 14.07 -12.85 5.09
CA LEU A 107 13.40 -12.74 6.39
C LEU A 107 14.38 -12.49 7.55
N LYS A 108 15.60 -13.05 7.49
CA LYS A 108 16.65 -12.81 8.49
C LYS A 108 17.28 -11.41 8.39
N GLN A 109 17.26 -10.81 7.21
CA GLN A 109 17.84 -9.48 6.97
C GLN A 109 16.85 -8.35 7.25
N LEU A 110 15.55 -8.66 7.35
CA LEU A 110 14.56 -7.65 7.73
C LEU A 110 14.83 -7.16 9.16
N PRO A 111 14.78 -5.84 9.39
CA PRO A 111 14.81 -5.29 10.73
C PRO A 111 13.77 -5.99 11.62
N LEU A 112 14.24 -6.58 12.71
CA LEU A 112 13.36 -7.09 13.76
C LEU A 112 12.67 -5.92 14.45
N LEU A 113 11.49 -6.18 15.01
CA LEU A 113 10.90 -5.28 15.99
C LEU A 113 11.88 -5.13 17.16
N ASP A 114 12.38 -3.92 17.41
CA ASP A 114 13.24 -3.66 18.55
C ASP A 114 12.49 -4.07 19.83
N SER A 115 13.02 -5.06 20.54
CA SER A 115 12.56 -5.41 21.90
C SER A 115 12.86 -4.28 22.91
N SER A 116 13.57 -3.24 22.46
CA SER A 116 13.70 -1.93 23.12
C SER A 116 12.51 -0.99 22.89
N ILE A 117 11.38 -1.46 22.37
CA ILE A 117 10.06 -0.96 22.81
C ILE A 117 9.81 -1.49 24.26
N GLY A 118 10.84 -1.35 25.11
CA GLY A 118 10.73 -1.43 26.55
C GLY A 118 10.11 -0.13 26.99
N GLY A 119 8.86 -0.22 27.45
CA GLY A 119 8.14 0.93 27.99
C GLY A 119 7.63 1.89 26.93
N VAL A 120 6.68 1.46 26.12
CA VAL A 120 5.52 2.36 25.96
C VAL A 120 4.91 2.42 27.35
N ASP A 121 5.25 3.47 28.10
CA ASP A 121 4.54 3.80 29.32
C ASP A 121 3.06 3.90 28.94
N LEU A 122 2.31 2.87 29.32
CA LEU A 122 0.88 2.65 29.08
C LEU A 122 0.00 3.71 29.77
N ARG A 123 0.57 4.84 30.19
CA ARG A 123 -0.12 5.99 30.81
C ARG A 123 -0.22 7.26 29.97
N VAL A 124 0.16 7.26 28.69
CA VAL A 124 -0.19 8.38 27.78
C VAL A 124 -1.47 8.10 26.99
N ALA A 125 -2.26 7.09 27.39
CA ALA A 125 -3.60 6.87 26.86
C ALA A 125 -4.67 7.88 27.36
N ALA A 126 -4.34 8.82 28.26
CA ALA A 126 -5.35 9.66 28.93
C ALA A 126 -5.33 11.17 28.57
N ILE A 127 -4.41 11.69 27.75
CA ILE A 127 -4.37 13.14 27.44
C ILE A 127 -4.73 13.49 25.99
N THR A 128 -4.68 12.55 25.05
CA THR A 128 -5.15 12.81 23.67
C THR A 128 -6.62 12.46 23.45
N GLN A 129 -7.39 12.21 24.53
CA GLN A 129 -8.82 11.90 24.47
C GLN A 129 -9.73 13.15 24.49
N ARG A 130 -9.17 14.37 24.41
CA ARG A 130 -9.96 15.62 24.36
C ARG A 130 -9.83 16.46 23.09
N VAL A 131 -9.11 15.98 22.08
CA VAL A 131 -9.13 16.58 20.73
C VAL A 131 -9.64 15.58 19.67
N ALA A 132 -9.78 14.31 20.01
CA ALA A 132 -10.27 13.26 19.10
C ALA A 132 -11.81 13.11 19.05
N ASN A 133 -12.56 13.82 19.90
CA ASN A 133 -14.02 13.70 19.93
C ASN A 133 -14.77 14.50 18.84
N GLU A 134 -14.06 15.16 17.91
CA GLU A 134 -14.70 15.84 16.77
C GLU A 134 -14.18 15.43 15.38
N LEU A 135 -13.25 14.46 15.24
CA LEU A 135 -12.65 14.21 13.93
C LEU A 135 -12.37 12.74 13.56
N SER A 136 -13.17 11.82 14.09
CA SER A 136 -13.32 10.47 13.51
C SER A 136 -14.65 10.34 12.80
N THR A 137 -14.83 11.09 11.72
CA THR A 137 -15.68 10.60 10.63
C THR A 137 -14.82 9.69 9.75
N SER A 138 -14.55 8.47 10.23
CA SER A 138 -14.38 7.36 9.31
C SER A 138 -15.56 7.41 8.33
N PRO A 139 -15.37 7.31 7.01
CA PRO A 139 -16.51 7.23 6.10
C PRO A 139 -17.21 5.90 6.37
N THR A 140 -18.20 5.95 7.26
CA THR A 140 -19.12 4.87 7.54
C THR A 140 -20.02 4.74 6.33
N GLY A 141 -19.66 3.88 5.38
CA GLY A 141 -20.47 3.66 4.19
C GLY A 141 -19.71 3.14 2.96
N PRO A 142 -20.39 3.05 1.79
CA PRO A 142 -19.97 2.40 0.53
C PRO A 142 -18.75 3.02 -0.18
N GLU A 143 -17.88 3.71 0.57
CA GLU A 143 -16.64 4.34 0.13
C GLU A 143 -15.40 3.46 0.35
N ALA A 144 -15.45 2.51 1.31
CA ALA A 144 -14.37 1.56 1.57
C ALA A 144 -14.01 0.69 0.34
N ASP A 145 -14.98 0.47 -0.54
CA ASP A 145 -14.85 -0.35 -1.74
C ASP A 145 -14.57 0.44 -3.03
N ASN A 146 -14.35 1.76 -2.95
CA ASN A 146 -14.14 2.58 -4.14
C ASN A 146 -12.92 2.14 -4.98
N TRP A 147 -11.96 1.45 -4.37
CA TRP A 147 -10.80 0.88 -5.07
C TRP A 147 -11.18 -0.11 -6.18
N LYS A 148 -12.29 -0.85 -6.01
CA LYS A 148 -12.79 -1.82 -7.00
C LYS A 148 -13.11 -1.17 -8.34
N TYR A 149 -13.58 0.08 -8.33
CA TYR A 149 -13.85 0.84 -9.55
C TYR A 149 -12.57 1.27 -10.27
N THR A 150 -11.48 1.48 -9.55
CA THR A 150 -10.17 1.74 -10.17
C THR A 150 -9.68 0.50 -10.90
N CYS A 151 -9.77 -0.68 -10.27
CA CYS A 151 -9.45 -1.95 -10.93
C CYS A 151 -10.33 -2.18 -12.16
N ARG A 152 -11.65 -1.99 -12.04
CA ARG A 152 -12.59 -2.19 -13.15
C ARG A 152 -12.32 -1.26 -14.34
N LEU A 153 -11.94 -0.02 -14.07
CA LEU A 153 -11.57 0.95 -15.11
C LEU A 153 -10.31 0.50 -15.87
N TRP A 154 -9.31 -0.03 -15.15
CA TRP A 154 -8.08 -0.55 -15.76
C TRP A 154 -8.29 -1.84 -16.55
N GLU A 155 -9.20 -2.71 -16.10
CA GLU A 155 -9.62 -3.87 -16.89
C GLU A 155 -10.27 -3.45 -18.21
N ASP A 156 -11.18 -2.47 -18.19
CA ASP A 156 -11.82 -1.97 -19.42
C ASP A 156 -10.79 -1.31 -20.37
N ALA A 157 -9.82 -0.58 -19.80
CA ALA A 157 -8.71 0.02 -20.54
C ALA A 157 -7.84 -1.03 -21.25
N GLN A 158 -7.51 -2.13 -20.57
CA GLN A 158 -6.77 -3.25 -21.17
C GLN A 158 -7.54 -3.91 -22.31
N VAL A 159 -8.86 -4.06 -22.17
CA VAL A 159 -9.71 -4.67 -23.21
C VAL A 159 -9.85 -3.76 -24.44
N THR A 160 -9.97 -2.46 -24.22
CA THR A 160 -10.22 -1.48 -25.30
C THR A 160 -8.95 -0.93 -25.93
N GLY A 161 -7.80 -1.07 -25.26
CA GLY A 161 -6.52 -0.52 -25.69
C GLY A 161 -6.42 1.01 -25.54
N GLU A 162 -7.37 1.65 -24.86
CA GLU A 162 -7.34 3.08 -24.55
C GLU A 162 -6.95 3.28 -23.08
N GLU A 163 -6.01 4.16 -22.78
CA GLU A 163 -5.57 4.40 -21.40
C GLU A 163 -6.28 5.60 -20.75
N PRO A 164 -6.74 5.49 -19.48
CA PRO A 164 -7.30 6.61 -18.73
C PRO A 164 -6.23 7.68 -18.44
N LYS A 165 -6.50 8.92 -18.86
CA LYS A 165 -5.63 10.08 -18.58
C LYS A 165 -5.98 10.66 -17.23
N THR A 166 -5.02 10.68 -16.31
CA THR A 166 -5.21 11.16 -14.93
C THR A 166 -4.45 12.45 -14.69
N VAL A 167 -5.11 13.45 -14.11
CA VAL A 167 -4.51 14.72 -13.65
C VAL A 167 -4.73 14.85 -12.15
N GLU A 168 -3.65 15.05 -11.41
CA GLU A 168 -3.69 15.21 -9.96
C GLU A 168 -3.29 16.62 -9.56
N THR A 169 -3.96 17.18 -8.56
CA THR A 169 -3.66 18.51 -8.04
C THR A 169 -3.81 18.54 -6.52
N CYS A 170 -2.79 19.03 -5.81
CA CYS A 170 -2.94 19.35 -4.39
C CYS A 170 -3.70 20.67 -4.27
N ILE A 171 -4.87 20.65 -3.64
CA ILE A 171 -5.73 21.84 -3.46
C ILE A 171 -5.36 22.57 -2.16
N SER A 172 -4.99 21.79 -1.13
CA SER A 172 -4.66 22.32 0.19
C SER A 172 -3.61 21.44 0.86
N ASN A 173 -2.61 22.08 1.48
CA ASN A 173 -1.60 21.38 2.28
C ASN A 173 -2.05 21.19 3.74
N PHE A 174 -3.00 21.99 4.25
CA PHE A 174 -3.49 21.87 5.62
C PHE A 174 -4.94 22.41 5.78
N PRO A 175 -5.95 21.55 6.09
CA PRO A 175 -5.86 20.09 6.04
C PRO A 175 -5.56 19.62 4.61
N THR A 176 -4.81 18.53 4.49
CA THR A 176 -4.37 18.01 3.19
C THR A 176 -5.57 17.61 2.34
N LYS A 177 -5.64 18.13 1.11
CA LYS A 177 -6.72 17.85 0.16
C LYS A 177 -6.20 17.78 -1.26
N PHE A 178 -6.57 16.71 -1.95
CA PHE A 178 -6.20 16.46 -3.35
C PHE A 178 -7.45 16.41 -4.22
N HIS A 179 -7.30 16.91 -5.43
CA HIS A 179 -8.22 16.75 -6.55
C HIS A 179 -7.59 15.80 -7.56
N VAL A 180 -8.37 14.84 -8.06
CA VAL A 180 -7.96 13.98 -9.17
C VAL A 180 -9.05 14.01 -10.23
N ALA A 181 -8.67 14.30 -11.47
CA ALA A 181 -9.54 14.19 -12.64
C ALA A 181 -9.05 13.05 -13.53
N ILE A 182 -9.97 12.20 -13.98
CA ILE A 182 -9.70 11.08 -14.89
C ILE A 182 -10.55 11.26 -16.15
N ARG A 183 -9.89 11.22 -17.30
CA ARG A 183 -10.53 11.26 -18.63
C ARG A 183 -10.29 9.93 -19.35
N TYR A 184 -11.35 9.32 -19.84
CA TYR A 184 -11.32 8.03 -20.52
C TYR A 184 -12.50 7.92 -21.49
N ARG A 185 -12.24 7.50 -22.74
CA ARG A 185 -13.27 7.32 -23.79
C ARG A 185 -14.16 8.54 -24.02
N GLY A 186 -13.54 9.72 -24.00
CA GLY A 186 -14.23 11.01 -24.15
C GLY A 186 -15.07 11.45 -22.94
N VAL A 187 -15.08 10.68 -21.85
CA VAL A 187 -15.78 11.01 -20.61
C VAL A 187 -14.77 11.43 -19.54
N GLU A 188 -15.13 12.45 -18.76
CA GLU A 188 -14.30 12.93 -17.65
C GLU A 188 -15.07 12.89 -16.33
N ALA A 189 -14.39 12.52 -15.26
CA ALA A 189 -14.90 12.61 -13.90
C ALA A 189 -13.78 12.98 -12.94
N SER A 190 -14.14 13.59 -11.81
CA SER A 190 -13.19 13.96 -10.77
C SER A 190 -13.63 13.46 -9.40
N GLY A 191 -12.66 13.47 -8.49
CA GLY A 191 -12.84 13.10 -7.10
C GLY A 191 -11.88 13.89 -6.22
N GLU A 192 -12.32 14.17 -5.00
CA GLU A 192 -11.51 14.86 -3.99
C GLU A 192 -11.31 13.96 -2.77
N GLY A 193 -10.14 14.04 -2.15
CA GLY A 193 -9.83 13.21 -1.00
C GLY A 193 -8.67 13.75 -0.17
N ARG A 194 -8.57 13.26 1.07
CA ARG A 194 -7.45 13.58 1.97
C ARG A 194 -6.11 13.00 1.51
N SER A 195 -6.17 12.05 0.57
CA SER A 195 -5.02 11.51 -0.16
C SER A 195 -5.33 11.47 -1.66
N LYS A 196 -4.27 11.52 -2.48
CA LYS A 196 -4.38 11.33 -3.94
C LYS A 196 -5.09 10.01 -4.28
N LYS A 197 -4.79 8.94 -3.53
CA LYS A 197 -5.42 7.62 -3.67
C LYS A 197 -6.93 7.68 -3.46
N ALA A 198 -7.38 8.29 -2.36
CA ALA A 198 -8.81 8.45 -2.10
C ALA A 198 -9.50 9.27 -3.20
N ALA A 199 -8.89 10.38 -3.61
CA ALA A 199 -9.37 11.23 -4.70
C ALA A 199 -9.49 10.44 -6.02
N ARG A 200 -8.50 9.62 -6.36
CA ARG A 200 -8.48 8.77 -7.56
C ARG A 200 -9.58 7.70 -7.52
N HIS A 201 -9.79 7.03 -6.38
CA HIS A 201 -10.85 6.02 -6.26
C HIS A 201 -12.25 6.63 -6.41
N ILE A 202 -12.46 7.84 -5.86
CA ILE A 202 -13.70 8.59 -6.03
C ILE A 202 -13.90 9.00 -7.50
N ALA A 203 -12.84 9.51 -8.14
CA ALA A 203 -12.88 9.86 -9.56
C ALA A 203 -13.21 8.65 -10.45
N ALA A 204 -12.57 7.50 -10.18
CA ALA A 204 -12.79 6.26 -10.92
C ALA A 204 -14.23 5.74 -10.75
N LYS A 205 -14.78 5.77 -9.53
CA LYS A 205 -16.18 5.40 -9.29
C LYS A 205 -17.16 6.26 -10.09
N SER A 206 -16.98 7.58 -10.06
CA SER A 206 -17.79 8.50 -10.87
C SER A 206 -17.65 8.22 -12.36
N LEU A 207 -16.44 7.93 -12.83
CA LEU A 207 -16.17 7.64 -14.24
C LEU A 207 -16.80 6.33 -14.70
N CYS A 208 -16.65 5.25 -13.92
CA CYS A 208 -17.32 3.98 -14.17
C CYS A 208 -18.85 4.14 -14.21
N GLY A 209 -19.40 4.96 -13.31
CA GLY A 209 -20.83 5.31 -13.32
C GLY A 209 -21.26 5.97 -14.63
N LYS A 210 -20.50 6.97 -15.11
CA LYS A 210 -20.79 7.66 -16.38
C LYS A 210 -20.63 6.75 -17.61
N LEU A 211 -19.72 5.78 -17.55
CA LEU A 211 -19.47 4.81 -18.62
C LEU A 211 -20.32 3.54 -18.52
N ASN A 212 -21.22 3.46 -17.52
CA ASN A 212 -22.02 2.26 -17.22
C ASN A 212 -21.17 0.99 -16.99
N LEU A 213 -19.94 1.14 -16.51
CA LEU A 213 -19.06 0.04 -16.14
C LEU A 213 -19.46 -0.47 -14.75
N ARG A 214 -20.13 -1.62 -14.72
CA ARG A 214 -20.55 -2.28 -13.46
C ARG A 214 -19.40 -3.12 -12.89
N LEU A 215 -19.37 -3.21 -11.56
CA LEU A 215 -18.53 -4.18 -10.86
C LEU A 215 -19.11 -5.58 -11.10
N ALA A 216 -18.25 -6.59 -11.26
CA ALA A 216 -18.69 -7.98 -11.30
C ALA A 216 -19.31 -8.36 -9.94
N SER A 217 -20.51 -8.92 -9.98
CA SER A 217 -21.28 -9.41 -8.82
C SER A 217 -20.74 -10.73 -8.30
#